data_AF-A0A7R9HHF6-F1
#
_entry.id   AF-A0A7R9HHF6-F1
#
_cell.length_a   1.000
_cell.length_b   1.000
_cell.length_c   1.000
_cell.angle_alpha   90.00
_cell.angle_beta   90.00
_cell.angle_gamma   90.00
#
_symmetry.space_group_name_H-M   'P 1'
#
loop_
_entity.id
_entity.type
_entity.pdbx_description
1 polymer ?
#
loop_
_entity_poly.entity_id
_entity_poly.type
_entity_poly.pdbx_seq_one_letter_code
_entity_poly.pdbx_strand_id
1 'polypeptide(L)'
;CLAGGSGIHRPVKVAKKQKAKKKDLQGLTSGAVYRSKKASGDMKRKGLPDPYAYVPLSRKMLSKRKKAKHSSQFTNLVKAARKGAKKGVKAKGKAMKSRK
;
A
#
# COMPACT_ATOMS: atom_id res chain seq x y z
N CYS A 1 -19.75 -18.94 -50.95
CA CYS A 1 -18.36 -18.41 -51.02
C CYS A 1 -18.39 -16.89 -50.98
N LEU A 2 -17.31 -16.27 -50.50
CA LEU A 2 -17.04 -14.83 -50.29
C LEU A 2 -17.29 -14.30 -48.87
N ALA A 3 -16.39 -14.65 -47.96
CA ALA A 3 -16.16 -13.93 -46.71
C ALA A 3 -15.27 -12.70 -47.02
N GLY A 4 -15.85 -11.51 -46.97
CA GLY A 4 -15.15 -10.26 -47.30
C GLY A 4 -15.84 -9.06 -46.68
N GLY A 5 -15.55 -8.80 -45.41
CA GLY A 5 -15.99 -7.59 -44.71
C GLY A 5 -14.91 -7.16 -43.72
N SER A 6 -13.96 -6.35 -44.19
CA SER A 6 -12.93 -5.71 -43.37
C SER A 6 -13.58 -4.59 -42.54
N GLY A 7 -14.30 -4.98 -41.50
CA GLY A 7 -15.01 -4.08 -40.60
C GLY A 7 -14.06 -3.48 -39.55
N ILE A 8 -13.68 -2.22 -39.76
CA ILE A 8 -13.37 -1.14 -38.78
C ILE A 8 -12.69 -1.53 -37.45
N HIS A 9 -11.88 -2.58 -37.42
CA HIS A 9 -10.83 -2.73 -36.44
C HIS A 9 -9.61 -2.03 -37.00
N ARG A 10 -9.45 -0.74 -36.69
CA ARG A 10 -8.16 -0.07 -36.85
C ARG A 10 -7.25 -0.67 -35.78
N PRO A 11 -6.24 -1.52 -36.07
CA PRO A 11 -5.24 -1.83 -35.07
C PRO A 11 -4.46 -0.53 -34.86
N VAL A 12 -4.89 0.26 -33.89
CA VAL A 12 -4.05 1.29 -33.32
C VAL A 12 -2.82 0.53 -32.90
N LYS A 13 -1.66 0.79 -33.51
CA LYS A 13 -0.37 0.36 -32.99
C LYS A 13 -0.43 0.72 -31.51
N VAL A 14 -0.67 -0.27 -30.65
CA VAL A 14 -0.52 -0.10 -29.22
C VAL A 14 0.92 0.29 -29.10
N ALA A 15 1.16 1.59 -28.91
CA ALA A 15 2.47 2.11 -28.61
C ALA A 15 3.04 1.11 -27.62
N LYS A 16 4.14 0.44 -28.00
CA LYS A 16 4.78 -0.58 -27.19
C LYS A 16 4.88 0.07 -25.83
N LYS A 17 3.98 -0.29 -24.90
CA LYS A 17 4.14 0.04 -23.50
C LYS A 17 5.43 -0.67 -23.22
N GLN A 18 6.51 0.10 -23.19
CA GLN A 18 7.79 -0.36 -22.72
C GLN A 18 7.40 -1.13 -21.47
N LYS A 19 7.63 -2.44 -21.49
CA LYS A 19 7.47 -3.28 -20.32
C LYS A 19 8.60 -2.85 -19.37
N ALA A 20 8.53 -1.61 -18.89
CA ALA A 20 9.22 -1.14 -17.72
C ALA A 20 8.79 -2.11 -16.64
N LYS A 21 9.79 -2.79 -16.11
CA LYS A 21 9.71 -4.02 -15.32
C LYS A 21 8.56 -3.96 -14.30
N LYS A 22 7.38 -4.44 -14.72
CA LYS A 22 6.19 -4.55 -13.87
C LYS A 22 6.29 -5.66 -12.82
N LYS A 23 7.43 -6.35 -12.71
CA LYS A 23 7.67 -7.33 -11.65
C LYS A 23 7.88 -6.67 -10.29
N ASP A 24 8.42 -5.45 -10.24
CA ASP A 24 8.75 -4.80 -8.96
C ASP A 24 7.57 -4.00 -8.36
N LEU A 25 6.60 -3.60 -9.19
CA LEU A 25 5.43 -2.80 -8.78
C LEU A 25 4.20 -3.64 -8.44
N GLN A 26 4.12 -4.90 -8.88
CA GLN A 26 2.99 -5.79 -8.55
C GLN A 26 3.02 -6.24 -7.08
N GLY A 27 4.17 -6.09 -6.41
CA GLY A 27 4.32 -6.24 -4.96
C GLY A 27 4.10 -4.95 -4.16
N LEU A 28 4.08 -3.77 -4.81
CA LEU A 28 3.98 -2.48 -4.11
C LEU A 28 2.63 -2.26 -3.41
N THR A 29 1.59 -3.00 -3.84
CA THR A 29 0.27 -3.01 -3.20
C THR A 29 0.27 -3.75 -1.87
N SER A 30 1.28 -4.59 -1.61
CA SER A 30 1.43 -5.37 -0.39
C SER A 30 2.46 -4.68 0.52
N GLY A 31 2.07 -4.26 1.72
CA GLY A 31 3.00 -3.69 2.71
C GLY A 31 4.16 -4.63 3.09
N ALA A 32 4.10 -5.91 2.70
CA ALA A 32 5.15 -6.90 2.92
C ALA A 32 6.52 -6.50 2.34
N VAL A 33 6.59 -5.66 1.30
CA VAL A 33 7.89 -5.23 0.73
C VAL A 33 8.72 -4.41 1.71
N TYR A 34 8.04 -3.72 2.64
CA TYR A 34 8.70 -2.90 3.64
C TYR A 34 9.02 -3.68 4.92
N ARG A 35 8.42 -4.85 5.17
CA ARG A 35 8.74 -5.67 6.36
C ARG A 35 10.22 -6.02 6.42
N SER A 36 10.83 -5.75 7.56
CA SER A 36 12.22 -6.14 7.83
C SER A 36 12.29 -7.44 8.63
N LYS A 37 13.30 -8.27 8.33
CA LYS A 37 13.73 -9.38 9.20
C LYS A 37 14.63 -8.91 10.34
N LYS A 38 15.37 -7.82 10.12
CA LYS A 38 16.41 -7.31 11.05
C LYS A 38 15.92 -6.20 11.97
N ALA A 39 14.84 -5.51 11.58
CA ALA A 39 14.28 -4.39 12.34
C ALA A 39 12.80 -4.63 12.63
N SER A 40 12.31 -4.07 13.73
CA SER A 40 10.89 -4.09 14.05
C SER A 40 10.14 -3.08 13.19
N GLY A 41 9.21 -3.55 12.37
CA GLY A 41 8.34 -2.71 11.54
C GLY A 41 8.80 -2.62 10.09
N ASP A 42 8.21 -1.65 9.39
CA ASP A 42 8.43 -1.42 7.97
C ASP A 42 9.64 -0.49 7.78
N MET A 43 10.59 -0.89 6.93
CA MET A 43 11.82 -0.15 6.63
C MET A 43 11.79 0.41 5.21
N LYS A 44 12.37 1.61 5.06
CA LYS A 44 12.54 2.27 3.76
C LYS A 44 13.45 1.44 2.87
N ARG A 45 13.05 1.31 1.60
CA ARG A 45 13.78 0.58 0.57
C ARG A 45 14.19 1.55 -0.54
N LYS A 46 15.41 1.41 -1.04
CA LYS A 46 15.94 2.27 -2.10
C LYS A 46 15.12 2.08 -3.37
N GLY A 47 14.73 3.18 -4.02
CA GLY A 47 13.91 3.16 -5.23
C GLY A 47 12.42 2.85 -5.00
N LEU A 48 12.00 2.63 -3.76
CA LEU A 48 10.59 2.50 -3.39
C LEU A 48 10.12 3.74 -2.61
N PRO A 49 8.83 4.08 -2.70
CA PRO A 49 8.22 5.09 -1.84
C PRO A 49 8.50 4.82 -0.36
N ASP A 50 8.40 5.86 0.46
CA ASP A 50 8.63 5.70 1.88
C ASP A 50 7.62 4.73 2.50
N PRO A 51 8.04 3.90 3.49
CA PRO A 51 7.26 2.84 4.11
C PRO A 51 6.19 3.42 5.07
N TYR A 52 5.77 4.66 4.84
CA TYR A 52 4.70 5.26 5.60
C TYR A 52 3.37 4.77 5.01
N ALA A 53 2.45 4.38 5.89
CA ALA A 53 1.08 4.10 5.49
C ALA A 53 0.44 5.41 5.01
N TYR A 54 0.44 5.63 3.70
CA TYR A 54 -0.32 6.71 3.11
C TYR A 54 -1.80 6.43 3.35
N VAL A 55 -2.47 7.29 4.12
CA VAL A 55 -3.93 7.26 4.22
C VAL A 55 -4.45 7.94 2.95
N PRO A 56 -5.02 7.21 1.98
CA PRO A 56 -5.41 7.81 0.71
C PRO A 56 -6.49 8.88 0.94
N LEU A 57 -6.16 10.12 0.60
CA LEU A 57 -7.09 11.24 0.65
C LEU A 57 -7.96 11.23 -0.60
N SER A 58 -9.23 10.86 -0.47
CA SER A 58 -10.20 10.92 -1.56
C SER A 58 -11.12 12.12 -1.41
N ARG A 59 -11.53 12.77 -2.51
CA ARG A 59 -12.52 13.87 -2.49
C ARG A 59 -13.83 13.47 -1.78
N LYS A 60 -14.17 12.18 -1.79
CA LYS A 60 -15.33 11.63 -1.08
C LYS A 60 -15.24 11.84 0.44
N MET A 61 -14.03 11.94 1.00
CA MET A 61 -13.80 12.26 2.41
C MET A 61 -14.13 13.69 2.80
N LEU A 62 -14.15 14.62 1.82
CA LEU A 62 -14.55 16.02 2.03
C LEU A 62 -16.07 16.19 2.08
N SER A 63 -16.84 15.14 1.76
CA SER A 63 -18.30 15.18 1.84
C SER A 63 -18.77 15.28 3.30
N LYS A 64 -19.46 16.37 3.63
CA LYS A 64 -20.06 16.60 4.95
C LYS A 64 -20.97 15.45 5.39
N ARG A 65 -21.71 14.84 4.44
CA ARG A 65 -22.63 13.71 4.70
C ARG A 65 -21.91 12.43 5.15
N LYS A 66 -20.67 12.20 4.74
CA LYS A 66 -19.88 11.00 5.09
C LYS A 66 -18.82 11.25 6.15
N LYS A 67 -18.78 12.46 6.74
CA LYS A 67 -17.80 12.87 7.76
C LYS A 67 -17.67 11.85 8.90
N ALA A 68 -18.80 11.41 9.48
CA ALA A 68 -18.80 10.45 10.59
C ALA A 68 -18.19 9.08 10.22
N LYS A 69 -18.41 8.61 8.98
CA LYS A 69 -17.82 7.35 8.49
C LYS A 69 -16.31 7.45 8.35
N HIS A 70 -15.82 8.57 7.81
CA HIS A 70 -14.39 8.76 7.59
C HIS A 70 -13.63 9.04 8.89
N SER A 71 -14.22 9.81 9.81
CA SER A 71 -13.63 10.05 11.13
C SER A 71 -13.57 8.77 11.98
N SER A 72 -14.62 7.94 11.96
CA SER A 72 -14.62 6.66 12.67
C SER A 72 -13.58 5.68 12.11
N GLN A 73 -13.46 5.57 10.79
CA GLN A 73 -12.41 4.76 10.16
C GLN A 73 -11.00 5.24 10.53
N PHE A 74 -10.77 6.55 10.47
CA PHE A 74 -9.49 7.15 10.83
C PHE A 74 -9.14 6.93 12.32
N THR A 75 -10.09 7.16 13.22
CA THR A 75 -9.88 6.95 14.67
C THR A 75 -9.58 5.49 15.01
N ASN A 76 -10.24 4.53 14.35
CA ASN A 76 -9.96 3.10 14.52
C ASN A 76 -8.55 2.74 14.05
N LEU A 77 -8.11 3.28 12.90
CA LEU A 77 -6.76 3.09 12.38
C LEU A 77 -5.71 3.61 13.36
N VAL A 78 -5.88 4.83 13.88
CA VAL A 78 -4.98 5.44 14.87
C VAL A 78 -4.94 4.62 16.16
N LYS A 79 -6.10 4.16 16.66
CA LYS A 79 -6.18 3.31 17.87
C LYS A 79 -5.43 1.99 17.68
N ALA A 80 -5.60 1.34 16.53
CA ALA A 80 -4.91 0.09 16.20
C ALA A 80 -3.39 0.28 16.15
N ALA A 81 -2.93 1.33 15.46
CA ALA A 81 -1.50 1.67 15.37
C ALA A 81 -0.90 1.93 16.76
N ARG A 82 -1.55 2.75 17.60
CA ARG A 82 -1.11 3.00 19.00
C ARG A 82 -1.04 1.73 19.83
N LYS A 83 -2.04 0.84 19.70
CA LYS A 83 -2.07 -0.45 20.42
C LYS A 83 -0.90 -1.34 19.98
N GLY A 84 -0.63 -1.43 18.68
CA GLY A 84 0.49 -2.16 18.12
C GLY A 84 1.84 -1.65 18.63
N ALA A 85 2.06 -0.33 18.58
CA ALA A 85 3.28 0.30 19.08
C ALA A 85 3.53 0.01 20.57
N LYS A 86 2.51 0.16 21.42
CA LYS A 86 2.61 -0.13 22.86
C LYS A 86 2.98 -1.60 23.13
N LYS A 87 2.41 -2.55 22.38
CA LYS A 87 2.76 -3.97 22.49
C LYS A 87 4.22 -4.21 22.11
N GLY A 88 4.70 -3.60 21.02
CA GLY A 88 6.10 -3.69 20.59
C GLY A 88 7.08 -3.19 21.65
N VAL A 89 6.80 -2.02 22.25
CA VAL A 89 7.64 -1.46 23.33
C VAL A 89 7.69 -2.39 24.55
N LYS A 90 6.54 -2.92 24.99
CA LYS A 90 6.49 -3.88 26.11
C LYS A 90 7.28 -5.16 25.82
N ALA A 91 7.15 -5.71 24.61
CA ALA A 91 7.89 -6.91 24.21
C ALA A 91 9.41 -6.66 24.20
N LYS A 92 9.85 -5.51 23.69
CA LYS A 92 11.26 -5.10 23.73
C LYS A 92 11.77 -4.97 25.16
N GLY A 93 11.02 -4.34 26.05
CA GLY A 93 11.38 -4.18 27.46
C GLY A 93 11.55 -5.51 28.18
N LYS A 94 10.65 -6.48 27.93
CA LYS A 94 10.78 -7.85 28.46
C LYS A 94 12.01 -8.57 27.92
N ALA A 95 12.25 -8.50 26.62
CA ALA A 95 13.42 -9.13 25.98
C ALA A 95 14.75 -8.52 26.46
N MET A 96 14.77 -7.24 26.85
CA MET A 96 15.95 -6.61 27.44
C MET A 96 16.18 -7.06 28.87
N LYS A 97 15.12 -7.20 29.68
CA LYS A 97 15.20 -7.73 31.05
C LYS A 97 15.67 -9.18 31.10
N SER A 98 15.29 -10.02 30.15
CA SER A 98 15.71 -11.43 30.10
C SER A 98 17.14 -11.63 29.60
N ARG A 99 17.81 -10.57 29.12
CA ARG A 99 19.19 -10.60 28.62
C ARG A 99 20.20 -10.06 29.64
N LYS A 100 19.71 -9.56 30.78
CA LYS A 100 20.50 -9.10 31.91
C LYS A 100 20.41 -10.14 33.01
#